data_AF-F4P8Q1-F1
#
_entry.id   AF-F4P8Q1-F1
#
_cell.length_a   1.000
_cell.length_b   1.000
_cell.length_c   1.000
_cell.angle_alpha   90.00
_cell.angle_beta   90.00
_cell.angle_gamma   90.00
#
_symmetry.space_group_name_H-M   'P 1'
#
loop_
_entity.id
_entity.type
_entity.pdbx_description
1 polymer ?
#
loop_
_entity_poly.entity_id
_entity_poly.type
_entity_poly.pdbx_seq_one_letter_code
_entity_poly.pdbx_strand_id
1 'polypeptide(L)'
;MYWKDVCDIDQESPRNQYIGSLELPNGRCAVYPNRYQHKEQSFELADPTQPGHCKILTFFVVNPACRIVSTAHVAPQQPQWYNSSFDKTHIPPELWNDATQYIQGVQSPAEAKNYRDELTNDRTRIIRAYNEKIYEQAYGDW
;
A
#
# COMPACT_ATOMS: atom_id res chain seq x y z
N MET A 1 37.13 1.77 9.05
CA MET A 1 37.71 0.54 8.49
C MET A 1 36.79 -0.63 8.85
N TYR A 2 35.64 -0.73 8.17
CA TYR A 2 34.64 -1.80 8.39
C TYR A 2 33.76 -2.01 7.14
N TRP A 3 33.46 -0.95 6.38
CA TRP A 3 32.58 -1.03 5.21
C TRP A 3 33.22 -1.69 3.99
N LYS A 4 34.53 -1.49 3.75
CA LYS A 4 35.24 -2.07 2.60
C LYS A 4 35.41 -3.59 2.76
N ASP A 5 35.65 -4.06 3.99
CA ASP A 5 35.88 -5.48 4.26
C ASP A 5 34.57 -6.31 4.35
N VAL A 6 33.42 -5.66 4.61
CA VAL A 6 32.11 -6.33 4.76
C VAL A 6 31.21 -6.16 3.54
N CYS A 7 31.26 -4.99 2.89
CA CYS A 7 30.33 -4.62 1.81
C CYS A 7 31.04 -4.34 0.47
N ASP A 8 32.38 -4.40 0.41
CA ASP A 8 33.20 -4.11 -0.78
C ASP A 8 32.86 -2.76 -1.46
N ILE A 9 32.56 -1.75 -0.64
CA ILE A 9 32.23 -0.38 -1.09
C ILE A 9 33.25 0.64 -0.58
N ASP A 10 33.52 1.65 -1.39
CA ASP A 10 34.32 2.84 -1.07
C ASP A 10 33.51 4.15 -1.24
N GLN A 11 34.16 5.31 -1.08
CA GLN A 11 33.48 6.61 -1.17
C GLN A 11 32.96 6.95 -2.57
N GLU A 12 33.44 6.28 -3.61
CA GLU A 12 32.98 6.49 -4.99
C GLU A 12 31.96 5.44 -5.43
N SER A 13 31.75 4.41 -4.61
CA SER A 13 30.76 3.38 -4.85
C SER A 13 29.34 3.95 -4.77
N PRO A 14 28.40 3.50 -5.61
CA PRO A 14 27.01 3.94 -5.56
C PRO A 14 26.41 3.73 -4.16
N ARG A 15 25.56 4.65 -3.70
CA ARG A 15 24.85 4.51 -2.41
C ARG A 15 23.81 3.38 -2.37
N ASN A 16 23.65 2.64 -3.47
CA ASN A 16 22.72 1.54 -3.60
C ASN A 16 23.38 0.32 -4.26
N GLN A 17 22.97 -0.86 -3.82
CA GLN A 17 23.46 -2.14 -4.31
C GLN A 17 22.27 -2.98 -4.78
N TYR A 18 22.37 -3.52 -5.99
CA TYR A 18 21.39 -4.48 -6.48
C TYR A 18 21.55 -5.81 -5.72
N ILE A 19 20.50 -6.20 -5.00
CA ILE A 19 20.49 -7.43 -4.19
C ILE A 19 19.82 -8.62 -4.90
N GLY A 20 19.13 -8.38 -6.02
CA GLY A 20 18.44 -9.41 -6.78
C GLY A 20 16.97 -9.10 -7.11
N SER A 21 16.31 -10.06 -7.75
CA SER A 21 14.90 -10.06 -8.07
C SER A 21 14.22 -11.33 -7.53
N LEU A 22 12.91 -11.26 -7.31
CA LEU A 22 12.12 -12.38 -6.82
C LEU A 22 10.82 -12.48 -7.61
N GLU A 23 10.58 -13.63 -8.22
CA GLU A 23 9.30 -13.93 -8.86
C GLU A 23 8.21 -14.20 -7.81
N LEU A 24 7.04 -13.61 -8.03
CA LEU A 24 5.85 -13.75 -7.18
C LEU A 24 4.71 -14.46 -7.94
N PRO A 25 4.79 -15.79 -8.13
CA PRO A 25 3.66 -16.56 -8.66
C PRO A 25 2.50 -16.58 -7.66
N ASN A 26 1.31 -16.95 -8.15
CA ASN A 26 0.12 -17.08 -7.32
C ASN A 26 0.38 -17.99 -6.10
N GLY A 27 -0.07 -17.55 -4.93
CA GLY A 27 0.11 -18.26 -3.66
C GLY A 27 1.47 -18.04 -2.99
N ARG A 28 2.43 -17.35 -3.62
CA ARG A 28 3.70 -17.00 -2.97
C ARG A 28 3.57 -15.73 -2.15
N CYS A 29 4.15 -15.75 -0.95
CA CYS A 29 4.30 -14.58 -0.08
C CYS A 29 5.79 -14.19 -0.02
N ALA A 30 6.08 -12.90 -0.12
CA ALA A 30 7.40 -12.34 0.16
C ALA A 30 7.31 -11.38 1.34
N VAL A 31 8.32 -11.46 2.21
CA VAL A 31 8.45 -10.60 3.38
C VAL A 31 9.85 -10.01 3.37
N TYR A 32 9.93 -8.68 3.41
CA TYR A 32 11.18 -7.96 3.42
C TYR A 32 11.04 -6.65 4.22
N PRO A 33 12.13 -6.11 4.79
CA PRO A 33 12.12 -4.83 5.46
C PRO A 33 11.79 -3.66 4.50
N ASN A 34 10.97 -2.70 4.95
CA ASN A 34 10.69 -1.46 4.20
C ASN A 34 11.91 -0.54 3.97
N ARG A 35 13.10 -0.92 4.48
CA ARG A 35 14.35 -0.22 4.21
C ARG A 35 14.87 -0.50 2.79
N TYR A 36 14.49 -1.63 2.19
CA TYR A 36 14.93 -1.94 0.84
C TYR A 36 14.12 -1.15 -0.18
N GLN A 37 14.84 -0.47 -1.08
CA GLN A 37 14.25 0.05 -2.31
C GLN A 37 13.81 -1.14 -3.17
N HIS A 38 12.57 -1.14 -3.64
CA HIS A 38 12.00 -2.25 -4.42
C HIS A 38 10.98 -1.73 -5.43
N LYS A 39 10.93 -2.36 -6.59
CA LYS A 39 9.97 -2.07 -7.67
C LYS A 39 9.22 -3.34 -8.00
N GLU A 40 7.91 -3.20 -8.19
CA GLU A 40 7.11 -4.20 -8.89
C GLU A 40 7.35 -3.99 -10.39
N GLN A 41 7.93 -4.98 -11.06
CA GLN A 41 8.15 -4.90 -12.51
C GLN A 41 6.80 -4.91 -13.23
N SER A 42 6.68 -4.09 -14.29
CA SER A 42 5.51 -4.13 -15.16
C SER A 42 5.35 -5.54 -15.73
N PHE A 43 4.11 -6.02 -15.79
CA PHE A 43 3.78 -7.31 -16.37
C PHE A 43 2.53 -7.19 -17.23
N GLU A 44 2.40 -8.12 -18.16
CA GLU A 44 1.26 -8.25 -19.05
C GLU A 44 0.84 -9.72 -19.16
N LEU A 45 -0.34 -9.96 -19.70
CA LEU A 45 -0.77 -11.32 -19.99
C LEU A 45 0.06 -11.87 -21.14
N ALA A 46 0.52 -13.11 -21.01
CA ALA A 46 1.21 -13.82 -22.08
C ALA A 46 0.34 -13.91 -23.35
N ASP A 47 -0.98 -14.02 -23.18
CA ASP A 47 -1.97 -13.85 -24.24
C ASP A 47 -2.89 -12.67 -23.88
N PRO A 48 -2.72 -11.49 -24.53
CA PRO A 48 -3.55 -10.31 -24.29
C PRO A 48 -5.04 -10.50 -24.63
N THR A 49 -5.42 -11.55 -25.36
CA THR A 49 -6.81 -11.84 -25.71
C THR A 49 -7.57 -12.56 -24.61
N GLN A 50 -6.87 -13.12 -23.62
CA GLN A 50 -7.47 -13.83 -22.50
C GLN A 50 -7.81 -12.87 -21.35
N PRO A 51 -8.84 -13.17 -20.55
CA PRO A 51 -9.06 -12.44 -19.31
C PRO A 51 -7.97 -12.79 -18.29
N GLY A 52 -7.45 -11.79 -17.59
CA GLY A 52 -6.50 -12.01 -16.51
C GLY A 52 -6.43 -10.85 -15.54
N HIS A 53 -5.99 -11.13 -14.32
CA HIS A 53 -5.83 -10.13 -13.26
C HIS A 53 -4.72 -10.52 -12.31
N CYS A 54 -4.09 -9.52 -11.69
CA CYS A 54 -3.17 -9.69 -10.57
C CYS A 54 -3.78 -9.02 -9.34
N LYS A 55 -3.88 -9.75 -8.24
CA LYS A 55 -4.31 -9.23 -6.94
C LYS A 55 -3.18 -9.45 -5.95
N ILE A 56 -2.67 -8.34 -5.42
CA ILE A 56 -1.63 -8.33 -4.41
C ILE A 56 -2.26 -7.86 -3.10
N LEU A 57 -2.03 -8.63 -2.02
CA LEU A 57 -2.40 -8.25 -0.67
C LEU A 57 -1.13 -7.95 0.12
N THR A 58 -0.92 -6.68 0.44
CA THR A 58 0.28 -6.20 1.14
C THR A 58 -0.05 -5.86 2.58
N PHE A 59 0.76 -6.37 3.50
CA PHE A 59 0.69 -6.02 4.92
C PHE A 59 1.89 -5.16 5.30
N PHE A 60 1.65 -4.08 6.06
CA PHE A 60 2.71 -3.27 6.65
C PHE A 60 2.79 -3.56 8.13
N VAL A 61 3.89 -4.14 8.57
CA VAL A 61 4.15 -4.38 9.99
C VAL A 61 4.72 -3.10 10.60
N VAL A 62 4.04 -2.59 11.62
CA VAL A 62 4.46 -1.39 12.36
C VAL A 62 5.15 -1.78 13.66
N ASN A 63 5.98 -0.89 14.20
CA ASN A 63 6.65 -1.12 15.48
C ASN A 63 5.61 -1.28 16.60
N PRO A 64 5.53 -2.43 17.30
CA PRO A 64 4.54 -2.65 18.36
C PRO A 64 4.75 -1.75 19.58
N ALA A 65 5.94 -1.19 19.78
CA ALA A 65 6.20 -0.20 20.84
C ALA A 65 5.55 1.16 20.53
N CYS A 66 5.19 1.43 19.26
CA CYS A 66 4.49 2.64 18.85
C CYS A 66 3.00 2.34 18.68
N ARG A 67 2.18 2.81 19.62
CA ARG A 67 0.73 2.62 19.53
C ARG A 67 0.13 3.56 18.47
N ILE A 68 -0.42 2.97 17.42
CA ILE A 68 -1.21 3.68 16.40
C ILE A 68 -2.70 3.32 16.51
N VAL A 69 -3.57 4.15 15.93
CA VAL A 69 -4.99 3.84 15.85
C VAL A 69 -5.18 2.58 15.01
N SER A 70 -5.74 1.54 15.63
CA SER A 70 -6.12 0.31 14.94
C SER A 70 -7.46 0.49 14.25
N THR A 71 -7.65 -0.16 13.10
CA THR A 71 -8.95 -0.26 12.42
C THR A 71 -10.03 -0.89 13.28
N ALA A 72 -9.67 -1.64 14.34
CA ALA A 72 -10.62 -2.11 15.35
C ALA A 72 -11.35 -0.97 16.11
N HIS A 73 -10.78 0.25 16.10
CA HIS A 73 -11.37 1.44 16.72
C HIS A 73 -11.85 2.46 15.68
N VAL A 74 -11.82 2.12 14.39
CA VAL A 74 -12.29 2.99 13.32
C VAL A 74 -13.71 2.54 12.96
N ALA A 75 -14.67 3.46 13.05
CA ALA A 75 -16.04 3.20 12.63
C ALA A 75 -16.10 2.85 11.13
N PRO A 76 -17.13 2.13 10.66
CA PRO A 76 -17.29 1.85 9.24
C PRO A 76 -17.21 3.15 8.41
N GLN A 77 -16.35 3.15 7.39
CA GLN A 77 -16.16 4.32 6.53
C GLN A 77 -17.07 4.29 5.30
N GLN A 78 -17.66 3.15 4.98
CA GLN A 78 -18.54 2.97 3.83
C GLN A 78 -20.01 3.00 4.29
N PRO A 79 -20.87 3.87 3.73
CA PRO A 79 -22.27 4.01 4.18
C PRO A 79 -23.03 2.69 4.23
N GLN A 80 -22.86 1.85 3.20
CA GLN A 80 -23.54 0.57 3.05
C GLN A 80 -23.19 -0.46 4.13
N TRP A 81 -22.09 -0.27 4.87
CA TRP A 81 -21.69 -1.17 5.95
C TRP A 81 -22.47 -0.93 7.25
N TYR A 82 -23.09 0.24 7.40
CA TYR A 82 -23.91 0.55 8.59
C TYR A 82 -25.20 -0.24 8.67
N ASN A 83 -25.71 -0.80 7.57
CA ASN A 83 -26.93 -1.62 7.59
C ASN A 83 -26.81 -2.77 8.61
N SER A 84 -25.68 -3.48 8.60
CA SER A 84 -25.36 -4.53 9.57
C SER A 84 -25.24 -4.07 11.03
N SER A 85 -25.02 -2.77 11.24
CA SER A 85 -24.95 -2.16 12.57
C SER A 85 -26.34 -1.73 13.03
N PHE A 86 -27.20 -1.26 12.13
CA PHE A 86 -28.56 -0.86 12.46
C PHE A 86 -29.46 -2.02 12.86
N ASP A 87 -29.17 -3.24 12.39
CA ASP A 87 -29.82 -4.48 12.86
C ASP A 87 -29.83 -4.61 14.39
N LYS A 88 -28.88 -3.99 15.08
CA LYS A 88 -28.71 -4.04 16.54
C LYS A 88 -29.28 -2.81 17.26
N THR A 89 -29.96 -1.91 16.53
CA THR A 89 -30.47 -0.64 17.06
C THR A 89 -32.00 -0.63 17.11
N HIS A 90 -32.58 0.35 17.78
CA HIS A 90 -34.03 0.58 17.78
C HIS A 90 -34.53 1.39 16.58
N ILE A 91 -33.67 1.65 15.58
CA ILE A 91 -34.03 2.43 14.39
C ILE A 91 -34.78 1.50 13.42
N PRO A 92 -36.04 1.81 13.06
CA PRO A 92 -36.78 1.04 12.07
C PRO A 92 -36.07 0.97 10.72
N PRO A 93 -36.13 -0.16 9.99
CA PRO A 93 -35.48 -0.33 8.67
C PRO A 93 -35.82 0.75 7.65
N GLU A 94 -37.04 1.29 7.71
CA GLU A 94 -37.51 2.35 6.83
C GLU A 94 -36.70 3.65 6.98
N LEU A 95 -36.07 3.86 8.14
CA LEU A 95 -35.28 5.04 8.45
C LEU A 95 -33.77 4.85 8.30
N TRP A 96 -33.27 3.65 7.94
CA TRP A 96 -31.82 3.40 7.87
C TRP A 96 -31.14 4.27 6.82
N ASN A 97 -31.74 4.41 5.64
CA ASN A 97 -31.20 5.25 4.57
C ASN A 97 -31.10 6.70 5.03
N ASP A 98 -32.14 7.25 5.66
CA ASP A 98 -32.14 8.61 6.18
C ASP A 98 -31.10 8.76 7.30
N ALA A 99 -31.02 7.79 8.22
CA ALA A 99 -30.04 7.79 9.31
C ALA A 99 -28.59 7.79 8.79
N THR A 100 -28.28 7.04 7.72
CA THR A 100 -26.91 7.04 7.15
C THR A 100 -26.46 8.41 6.65
N GLN A 101 -27.38 9.27 6.20
CA GLN A 101 -27.04 10.62 5.69
C GLN A 101 -26.49 11.54 6.79
N TYR A 102 -26.81 11.27 8.05
CA TYR A 102 -26.34 12.06 9.19
C TYR A 102 -25.06 11.51 9.83
N ILE A 103 -24.57 10.35 9.39
CA ILE A 103 -23.33 9.75 9.91
C ILE A 103 -22.14 10.52 9.33
N GLN A 104 -21.37 11.16 10.20
CA GLN A 104 -20.17 11.88 9.80
C GLN A 104 -19.01 10.92 9.52
N GLY A 105 -18.16 11.29 8.55
CA GLY A 105 -16.92 10.56 8.26
C GLY A 105 -17.10 9.33 7.37
N VAL A 106 -18.32 9.07 6.86
CA VAL A 106 -18.52 8.10 5.79
C VAL A 106 -18.08 8.69 4.45
N GLN A 107 -17.61 7.81 3.57
CA GLN A 107 -17.10 8.16 2.25
C GLN A 107 -17.77 7.25 1.23
N SER A 108 -18.27 7.85 0.15
CA SER A 108 -18.74 7.09 -1.01
C SER A 108 -17.59 6.31 -1.65
N PRO A 109 -17.88 5.24 -2.41
CA PRO A 109 -16.86 4.53 -3.17
C PRO A 109 -16.06 5.43 -4.13
N ALA A 110 -16.69 6.48 -4.66
CA ALA A 110 -16.04 7.44 -5.54
C ALA A 110 -15.05 8.33 -4.78
N GLU A 111 -15.43 8.86 -3.61
CA GLU A 111 -14.53 9.65 -2.76
C GLU A 111 -13.36 8.80 -2.26
N ALA A 112 -13.62 7.58 -1.80
CA ALA A 112 -12.57 6.66 -1.38
C ALA A 112 -11.59 6.35 -2.52
N LYS A 113 -12.09 6.22 -3.76
CA LYS A 113 -11.24 6.08 -4.94
C LYS A 113 -10.40 7.33 -5.20
N ASN A 114 -10.99 8.52 -5.10
CA ASN A 114 -10.25 9.77 -5.28
C ASN A 114 -9.10 9.89 -4.26
N TYR A 115 -9.37 9.62 -2.97
CA TYR A 115 -8.33 9.62 -1.94
C TYR A 115 -7.23 8.58 -2.21
N ARG A 116 -7.60 7.41 -2.73
CA ARG A 116 -6.61 6.39 -3.15
C ARG A 116 -5.71 6.91 -4.27
N ASP A 117 -6.29 7.59 -5.26
CA ASP A 117 -5.55 8.12 -6.40
C ASP A 117 -4.61 9.25 -5.96
N GLU A 118 -5.08 10.14 -5.07
CA GLU A 118 -4.24 11.18 -4.42
C GLU A 118 -3.08 10.56 -3.63
N LEU A 119 -3.36 9.56 -2.78
CA LEU A 119 -2.34 8.85 -2.01
C LEU A 119 -1.30 8.19 -2.93
N THR A 120 -1.72 7.64 -4.06
CA THR A 120 -0.84 7.02 -5.05
C THR A 120 0.07 8.05 -5.70
N ASN A 121 -0.47 9.22 -6.04
CA ASN A 121 0.30 10.33 -6.60
C ASN A 121 1.33 10.85 -5.57
N ASP A 122 0.92 11.06 -4.32
CA ASP A 122 1.83 11.52 -3.27
C ASP A 122 2.93 10.50 -2.96
N ARG A 123 2.60 9.21 -2.92
CA ARG A 123 3.60 8.14 -2.82
C ARG A 123 4.61 8.19 -3.96
N THR A 124 4.14 8.38 -5.19
CA THR A 124 5.01 8.51 -6.37
C THR A 124 5.98 9.69 -6.22
N ARG A 125 5.49 10.84 -5.72
CA ARG A 125 6.32 12.02 -5.46
C ARG A 125 7.36 11.78 -4.37
N ILE A 126 6.97 11.12 -3.28
CA ILE A 126 7.87 10.76 -2.18
C ILE A 126 8.95 9.80 -2.67
N ILE A 127 8.58 8.73 -3.39
CA ILE A 127 9.52 7.76 -3.96
C ILE A 127 10.53 8.47 -4.87
N ARG A 128 10.06 9.36 -5.75
CA ARG A 128 10.94 10.15 -6.62
C ARG A 128 11.95 10.98 -5.81
N ALA A 129 11.50 11.70 -4.80
CA ALA A 129 12.37 12.50 -3.94
C ALA A 129 13.37 11.64 -3.14
N TYR A 130 12.97 10.45 -2.68
CA TYR A 130 13.85 9.49 -2.00
C TYR A 130 14.90 8.92 -2.95
N ASN A 131 14.52 8.57 -4.18
CA ASN A 131 15.45 8.08 -5.18
C ASN A 131 16.53 9.11 -5.51
N GLU A 132 16.14 10.38 -5.69
CA GLU A 132 17.08 11.48 -5.96
C GLU A 132 17.99 11.78 -4.77
N LYS A 133 17.46 11.84 -3.55
CA LYS A 133 18.21 12.34 -2.37
C LYS A 133 18.94 11.27 -1.57
N ILE A 134 18.45 10.03 -1.58
CA ILE A 134 18.92 8.96 -0.69
C ILE A 134 19.59 7.84 -1.49
N TYR A 135 18.91 7.30 -2.50
CA TYR A 135 19.38 6.08 -3.17
C TYR A 135 20.29 6.32 -4.37
N GLU A 136 20.38 7.56 -4.88
CA GLU A 136 21.20 7.97 -6.05
C GLU A 136 20.87 7.26 -7.38
N GLN A 137 20.00 6.25 -7.38
CA GLN A 137 19.52 5.54 -8.56
C GLN A 137 17.99 5.56 -8.63
N ALA A 138 17.46 6.05 -9.75
CA ALA A 138 16.12 5.68 -10.19
C ALA A 138 16.10 4.17 -10.48
N TYR A 139 14.93 3.54 -10.39
CA TYR A 139 14.77 2.17 -10.85
C TYR A 139 15.26 2.10 -12.30
N GLY A 140 16.37 1.41 -12.56
CA GLY A 140 16.82 1.14 -13.92
C GLY A 140 15.84 0.23 -14.66
N ASP A 141 15.98 0.15 -15.97
CA ASP A 141 15.23 -0.76 -16.86
C ASP A 141 15.72 -2.22 -16.77
N TRP A 142 16.24 -2.64 -15.61
CA TRP A 142 16.60 -4.03 -15.35
C TRP A 142 15.33 -4.87 -15.11
#